data_AF-A0AAU4M5Q6-F1
#
_entry.id   AF-A0AAU4M5Q6-F1
#
_cell.length_a   1.000
_cell.length_b   1.000
_cell.length_c   1.000
_cell.angle_alpha   90.00
_cell.angle_beta   90.00
_cell.angle_gamma   90.00
#
_symmetry.space_group_name_H-M   'P 1'
#
loop_
_entity.id
_entity.type
_entity.pdbx_description
1 polymer ?
#
loop_
_entity_poly.entity_id
_entity_poly.type
_entity_poly.pdbx_seq_one_letter_code
_entity_poly.pdbx_strand_id
1 'polypeptide(L)' 'MQGASHAGAIRTVSVEVSYDDGATWHRTALRSSDNDWKAQLDAPSRARYASLHTTARDTKGNSVSQTLIRAFGLK' A
#
# COMPACT_ATOMS: atom_id res chain seq x y z
N MET A 1 2.88 -16.13 -9.29
CA MET A 1 2.26 -15.30 -8.23
C MET A 1 0.75 -15.46 -8.35
N GLN A 2 0.11 -16.14 -7.41
CA GLN A 2 -1.35 -16.38 -7.43
C GLN A 2 -2.05 -15.18 -6.79
N GLY A 3 -2.42 -14.19 -7.61
CA GLY A 3 -3.46 -13.24 -7.25
C GLY A 3 -4.79 -13.99 -7.21
N ALA A 4 -5.52 -13.87 -6.11
CA ALA A 4 -6.74 -14.60 -5.78
C ALA A 4 -7.62 -14.95 -6.99
N SER A 5 -7.72 -16.24 -7.31
CA SER A 5 -8.46 -16.82 -8.44
C SER A 5 -9.98 -16.58 -8.41
N HIS A 6 -10.48 -15.84 -7.41
CA HIS A 6 -11.89 -15.51 -7.22
C HIS A 6 -12.15 -13.99 -7.11
N ALA A 7 -11.10 -13.15 -7.07
CA ALA A 7 -11.26 -11.70 -7.01
C ALA A 7 -11.80 -11.17 -8.35
N GLY A 8 -12.76 -10.25 -8.28
CA GLY A 8 -13.11 -9.41 -9.44
C GLY A 8 -11.93 -8.52 -9.83
N ALA A 9 -12.07 -7.75 -10.90
CA ALA A 9 -11.09 -6.71 -11.19
C ALA A 9 -10.95 -5.76 -9.99
N ILE A 10 -9.72 -5.41 -9.59
CA ILE A 10 -9.49 -4.47 -8.51
C ILE A 10 -10.02 -3.11 -8.94
N ARG A 11 -11.03 -2.61 -8.22
CA ARG A 11 -11.69 -1.32 -8.53
C ARG A 11 -11.00 -0.17 -7.82
N THR A 12 -10.49 -0.41 -6.62
CA THR A 12 -9.91 0.65 -5.79
C THR A 12 -8.79 0.09 -4.94
N VAL A 13 -7.63 0.75 -5.00
CA VAL A 13 -6.51 0.52 -4.10
C VAL A 13 -6.29 1.80 -3.30
N SER A 14 -5.99 1.66 -2.02
CA SER A 14 -5.48 2.74 -1.17
C SER A 14 -4.26 2.23 -0.44
N VAL A 15 -3.18 3.02 -0.47
CA VAL A 15 -1.93 2.73 0.23
C VAL A 15 -1.65 3.88 1.18
N GLU A 16 -1.34 3.52 2.42
CA GLU A 16 -0.89 4.41 3.46
C GLU A 16 0.53 4.01 3.86
N VAL A 17 1.36 5.01 4.13
CA VAL A 17 2.75 4.84 4.55
C VAL A 17 2.91 5.31 5.99
N SER A 18 3.76 4.59 6.73
CA SER A 18 4.21 4.99 8.06
C SER A 18 5.73 4.99 8.10
N TYR A 19 6.31 5.98 8.78
CA TYR A 19 7.76 6.09 9.01
C TYR A 19 8.15 5.88 10.49
N ASP A 20 7.17 5.52 11.32
CA ASP A 20 7.28 5.33 12.77
C ASP A 20 6.76 3.94 13.19
N ASP A 21 7.10 2.93 12.38
CA ASP A 21 6.77 1.51 12.61
C ASP A 21 5.26 1.22 12.75
N GLY A 22 4.42 2.00 12.07
CA GLY A 22 2.97 1.81 12.01
C GLY A 22 2.18 2.57 13.08
N ALA A 23 2.81 3.48 13.83
CA ALA A 23 2.13 4.28 14.83
C ALA A 23 1.28 5.40 14.20
N THR A 24 1.75 6.01 13.12
CA THR A 24 0.99 6.99 12.32
C THR A 24 0.98 6.60 10.85
N TRP A 25 -0.16 6.79 10.20
CA TRP A 25 -0.38 6.42 8.80
C TRP A 25 -0.73 7.65 7.98
N HIS A 26 -0.04 7.79 6.84
CA HIS A 26 -0.24 8.88 5.89
C HIS A 26 -0.70 8.32 4.56
N ARG A 27 -1.86 8.79 4.09
CA ARG A 27 -2.39 8.37 2.80
C ARG A 27 -1.50 8.87 1.66
N THR A 28 -1.11 7.95 0.79
CA THR A 28 -0.28 8.26 -0.38
C THR A 28 -1.14 8.43 -1.62
N ALA A 29 -0.77 9.38 -2.47
CA ALA A 29 -1.37 9.51 -3.79
C ALA A 29 -0.85 8.39 -4.68
N LEU A 30 -1.76 7.55 -5.17
CA LEU A 30 -1.44 6.48 -6.09
C LEU A 30 -1.62 6.93 -7.54
N ARG A 31 -0.65 6.58 -8.37
CA ARG A 31 -0.75 6.65 -9.83
C ARG A 31 -0.92 5.22 -10.34
N SER A 32 -2.05 4.93 -10.98
CA SER A 32 -2.27 3.67 -11.69
C SER A 32 -1.54 3.69 -13.02
N SER A 33 -0.86 2.61 -13.35
CA SER A 33 -0.21 2.37 -14.64
C SER A 33 -0.52 0.93 -15.04
N ASP A 34 -1.45 0.75 -15.97
CA ASP A 34 -1.94 -0.58 -16.40
C ASP A 34 -2.36 -1.45 -15.20
N ASN A 35 -1.57 -2.49 -14.89
CA ASN A 35 -1.79 -3.41 -13.78
C ASN A 35 -0.99 -3.06 -12.51
N ASP A 36 -0.22 -1.99 -12.54
CA ASP A 36 0.64 -1.55 -11.45
C ASP A 36 0.14 -0.26 -10.79
N TRP A 37 0.49 -0.10 -9.52
CA TRP A 37 0.23 1.11 -8.74
C TRP A 37 1.55 1.66 -8.22
N LYS A 38 1.80 2.94 -8.46
CA LYS A 38 3.00 3.64 -8.00
C LYS A 38 2.62 4.71 -6.98
N ALA A 39 3.34 4.75 -5.87
CA ALA A 39 3.27 5.80 -4.86
C ALA A 39 4.60 6.54 -4.83
N GLN A 40 4.55 7.87 -4.70
CA GLN A 40 5.72 8.64 -4.32
C GLN A 40 5.72 8.80 -2.79
N LEU A 41 6.86 8.49 -2.18
CA LEU A 41 7.03 8.47 -0.73
C LEU A 41 7.99 9.59 -0.33
N ASP A 42 7.46 10.61 0.32
CA ASP A 42 8.27 11.68 0.91
C ASP A 42 8.62 11.30 2.34
N ALA A 43 9.77 10.64 2.50
CA ALA A 43 10.25 10.19 3.79
C ALA A 43 11.01 11.30 4.53
N PRO A 44 10.74 11.53 5.83
CA PRO A 44 11.60 12.38 6.66
C PRO A 44 13.04 11.85 6.66
N SER A 45 14.04 12.74 6.66
CA SER A 45 15.47 12.36 6.61
C SER A 45 15.94 11.44 7.74
N ARG A 46 15.20 11.40 8.86
CA ARG A 46 15.48 10.54 10.02
C ARG A 46 14.81 9.16 9.94
N ALA A 47 13.92 8.93 8.97
CA ALA A 47 13.21 7.67 8.82
C ALA A 47 14.18 6.59 8.36
N ARG A 48 14.18 5.45 9.06
CA ARG A 48 15.05 4.30 8.75
C ARG A 48 14.33 3.19 8.01
N TYR A 49 13.02 3.12 8.20
CA TYR A 49 12.16 2.14 7.57
C TYR A 49 10.87 2.83 7.17
N ALA A 50 10.19 2.23 6.22
CA ALA A 50 8.82 2.55 5.94
C ALA A 50 7.95 1.30 5.99
N SER A 51 6.77 1.46 6.57
CA SER A 51 5.73 0.46 6.70
C SER A 51 4.59 0.82 5.75
N LEU A 52 3.90 -0.19 5.24
CA LEU A 52 2.79 -0.01 4.30
C LEU A 52 1.51 -0.62 4.86
N HIS A 53 0.40 0.10 4.70
CA HIS A 53 -0.94 -0.42 4.90
C HIS A 53 -1.69 -0.26 3.59
N THR A 54 -2.08 -1.39 3.00
CA THR A 54 -2.79 -1.42 1.72
C THR A 54 -4.20 -1.96 1.92
N THR A 55 -5.18 -1.26 1.36
CA THR A 55 -6.55 -1.73 1.25
C THR A 55 -6.92 -1.82 -0.23
N ALA A 56 -7.39 -2.99 -0.66
CA ALA A 56 -7.89 -3.20 -2.02
C ALA A 56 -9.34 -3.69 -1.99
N ARG A 57 -10.17 -3.11 -2.87
CA ARG A 57 -11.56 -3.49 -3.08
C ARG A 57 -11.76 -3.90 -4.53
N ASP A 58 -12.45 -5.02 -4.74
CA ASP A 58 -12.79 -5.50 -6.09
C ASP A 58 -14.23 -5.18 -6.51
N THR A 59 -14.55 -5.44 -7.77
CA THR A 59 -15.89 -5.21 -8.34
C THR A 59 -16.97 -6.15 -7.79
N LYS A 60 -16.59 -7.24 -7.13
CA LYS A 60 -17.50 -8.20 -6.50
C LYS A 60 -17.79 -7.86 -5.03
N GLY A 61 -17.20 -6.78 -4.51
CA GLY A 61 -17.36 -6.34 -3.13
C GLY A 61 -16.39 -6.97 -2.14
N ASN A 62 -15.42 -7.78 -2.60
CA ASN A 62 -14.38 -8.30 -1.73
C ASN A 62 -13.43 -7.16 -1.33
N SER A 63 -13.02 -7.17 -0.06
CA SER A 63 -12.04 -6.23 0.47
C SER A 63 -10.92 -7.00 1.14
N VAL A 64 -9.67 -6.63 0.82
CA VAL A 64 -8.48 -7.11 1.52
C VAL A 64 -7.76 -5.92 2.13
N SER A 65 -7.30 -6.09 3.36
CA SER A 65 -6.45 -5.12 4.05
C SER A 65 -5.20 -5.85 4.51
N GLN A 66 -4.04 -5.30 4.19
CA GLN A 66 -2.75 -5.88 4.56
C GLN A 66 -1.84 -4.80 5.12
N THR A 67 -1.17 -5.14 6.23
CA THR A 67 -0.18 -4.27 6.89
C THR A 67 1.17 -4.96 6.86
N LEU A 68 2.19 -4.26 6.38
CA LEU A 68 3.57 -4.71 6.36
C LEU A 68 4.40 -3.69 7.16
N ILE A 69 4.88 -4.11 8.32
CA ILE A 69 5.75 -3.29 9.17
C ILE A 69 7.20 -3.44 8.69
N ARG A 70 7.89 -2.30 8.55
CA ARG A 70 9.27 -2.21 8.00
C ARG A 70 9.41 -2.92 6.65
N ALA A 71 8.49 -2.65 5.74
CA ALA A 71 8.46 -3.22 4.40
C ALA A 71 9.75 -2.96 3.60
N PHE A 72 10.40 -1.82 3.84
CA PHE A 72 11.69 -1.46 3.23
C PHE A 72 12.53 -0.61 4.17
N GLY A 73 13.85 -0.77 4.08
CA GLY A 73 14.83 0.11 4.70
C GLY A 73 15.06 1.35 3.84
N LEU A 74 15.13 2.50 4.50
CA LEU A 74 15.44 3.80 3.89
C LEU A 74 16.91 4.12 4.12
N LYS A 75 17.61 4.61 3.10
CA LYS A 75 19.04 4.95 3.12
C LYS A 75 19.26 6.38 2.69
#